data_AF-G0V9H8-F1
#
_entry.id   AF-G0V9H8-F1
#
_cell.length_a   1.000
_cell.length_b   1.000
_cell.length_c   1.000
_cell.angle_alpha   90.00
_cell.angle_beta   90.00
_cell.angle_gamma   90.00
#
_symmetry.space_group_name_H-M   'P 1'
#
loop_
_entity.id
_entity.type
_entity.pdbx_description
1 polymer ?
#
loop_
_entity_poly.entity_id
_entity_poly.type
_entity_poly.pdbx_seq_one_letter_code
_entity_poly.pdbx_strand_id
1 'polypeptide(L)'
;MSEQLVSHEKDSAIERALDIWQKGVLKEKDGSMSDAINFYRNALRIHDNVEKIYRKKLHEEWELHKKLQALEIKTGPHETIPTSTTDVERPKEELLPCWILEMLPNDILLRIIKYVVLSSGESWVNLSLTCSTFNKLCFHSTTPFQTFSDFIYSKQVYDKQTVEFKTKDDLKLIERDLWGGDDREMIKNRPFVKFQGIYISVVNYMRYGANAEGSSSLLSPVQMITYYRYFRFYEDGRCLRLLTTDEPSKVVSHFSIETKPRGSAICFWKLEFDYNFGQLIVTRNTDKYDFIEELQIRNQGRKVHHRLKWLRSSAIAEDGSVSECSLRNEKPFFFSRVKSYI
;
A
#
# COMPACT_ATOMS: atom_id res chain seq x y z
N MET A 1 -0.56 3.93 55.89
CA MET A 1 -0.08 2.74 55.13
C MET A 1 -1.14 2.18 54.17
N SER A 2 -2.44 2.41 54.41
CA SER A 2 -3.55 2.00 53.52
C SER A 2 -3.75 2.90 52.29
N GLU A 3 -3.52 4.21 52.37
CA GLU A 3 -3.75 5.13 51.24
C GLU A 3 -2.74 4.98 50.08
N GLN A 4 -1.48 4.65 50.38
CA GLN A 4 -0.43 4.43 49.36
C GLN A 4 -0.61 3.12 48.58
N LEU A 5 -1.25 2.09 49.18
CA LEU A 5 -1.57 0.84 48.50
C LEU A 5 -2.74 1.04 47.51
N VAL A 6 -3.74 1.83 47.91
CA VAL A 6 -4.91 2.15 47.07
C VAL A 6 -4.54 3.05 45.89
N SER A 7 -3.55 3.94 46.02
CA SER A 7 -3.05 4.74 44.89
C SER A 7 -2.28 3.89 43.88
N HIS A 8 -1.43 2.97 44.36
CA HIS A 8 -0.64 2.09 43.48
C HIS A 8 -1.51 1.11 42.66
N GLU A 9 -2.59 0.60 43.27
CA GLU A 9 -3.56 -0.27 42.57
C GLU A 9 -4.36 0.49 41.51
N LYS A 10 -4.74 1.74 41.79
CA LYS A 10 -5.43 2.62 40.82
C LYS A 10 -4.55 2.97 39.63
N ASP A 11 -3.29 3.30 39.86
CA ASP A 11 -2.34 3.61 38.79
C ASP A 11 -2.04 2.36 37.93
N SER A 12 -1.91 1.19 38.55
CA SER A 12 -1.74 -0.09 37.84
C SER A 12 -2.98 -0.49 37.01
N ALA A 13 -4.19 -0.15 37.47
CA ALA A 13 -5.41 -0.38 36.71
C ALA A 13 -5.51 0.53 35.48
N ILE A 14 -5.10 1.80 35.61
CA ILE A 14 -5.06 2.77 34.51
C ILE A 14 -4.07 2.33 33.43
N GLU A 15 -2.86 1.92 33.80
CA GLU A 15 -1.85 1.43 32.85
C GLU A 15 -2.32 0.20 32.09
N ARG A 16 -2.92 -0.78 32.78
CA ARG A 16 -3.49 -1.97 32.14
C ARG A 16 -4.60 -1.62 31.16
N ALA A 17 -5.47 -0.69 31.52
CA ALA A 17 -6.54 -0.24 30.63
C ALA A 17 -6.01 0.51 29.41
N LEU A 18 -4.93 1.29 29.55
CA LEU A 18 -4.25 1.96 28.43
C LEU A 18 -3.56 0.98 27.47
N ASP A 19 -2.90 -0.07 27.98
CA ASP A 19 -2.28 -1.10 27.13
C ASP A 19 -3.33 -1.85 26.30
N ILE A 20 -4.45 -2.20 26.93
CA ILE A 20 -5.60 -2.83 26.25
C ILE A 20 -6.21 -1.88 25.20
N TRP A 21 -6.34 -0.59 25.53
CA TRP A 21 -6.82 0.43 24.59
C TRP A 21 -5.88 0.58 23.38
N GLN A 22 -4.56 0.61 23.62
CA GLN A 22 -3.54 0.67 22.57
C GLN A 22 -3.62 -0.55 21.62
N LYS A 23 -3.82 -1.76 22.17
CA LYS A 23 -4.05 -2.96 21.36
C LYS A 23 -5.31 -2.84 20.50
N GLY A 24 -6.37 -2.22 21.01
CA GLY A 24 -7.56 -1.86 20.24
C GLY A 24 -7.24 -0.95 19.05
N VAL A 25 -6.47 0.12 19.28
CA VAL A 25 -6.04 1.06 18.22
C VAL A 25 -5.18 0.38 17.16
N LEU A 26 -4.29 -0.53 17.55
CA LEU A 26 -3.51 -1.33 16.61
C LEU A 26 -4.40 -2.22 15.74
N LYS A 27 -5.37 -2.91 16.34
CA LYS A 27 -6.32 -3.75 15.61
C LYS A 27 -7.25 -2.96 14.70
N GLU A 28 -7.63 -1.75 15.10
CA GLU A 28 -8.39 -0.82 14.25
C GLU A 28 -7.57 -0.40 13.03
N LYS A 29 -6.28 -0.08 13.23
CA LYS A 29 -5.35 0.26 12.14
C LYS A 29 -5.12 -0.92 11.19
N ASP A 30 -5.10 -2.15 11.73
CA ASP A 30 -4.97 -3.38 10.95
C ASP A 30 -6.30 -3.78 10.24
N GLY A 31 -7.41 -3.10 10.57
CA GLY A 31 -8.71 -3.30 9.93
C GLY A 31 -9.59 -4.37 10.59
N SER A 32 -9.11 -5.06 11.63
CA SER A 32 -9.88 -6.03 12.44
C SER A 32 -10.72 -5.30 13.50
N MET A 33 -11.74 -4.55 13.04
CA MET A 33 -12.57 -3.67 13.87
C MET A 33 -13.34 -4.42 14.96
N SER A 34 -13.78 -5.66 14.71
CA SER A 34 -14.51 -6.46 15.70
C SER A 34 -13.65 -6.78 16.93
N ASP A 35 -12.37 -7.13 16.72
CA ASP A 35 -11.42 -7.33 17.80
C ASP A 35 -11.09 -6.01 18.50
N ALA A 36 -10.91 -4.93 17.74
CA ALA A 36 -10.68 -3.60 18.28
C ALA A 36 -11.80 -3.17 19.25
N ILE A 37 -13.07 -3.40 18.88
CA ILE A 37 -14.23 -3.12 19.74
C ILE A 37 -14.19 -3.95 21.03
N ASN A 38 -13.81 -5.22 20.95
CA ASN A 38 -13.66 -6.05 22.14
C ASN A 38 -12.60 -5.51 23.09
N PHE A 39 -11.45 -5.08 22.55
CA PHE A 39 -10.40 -4.43 23.34
C PHE A 39 -10.87 -3.10 23.94
N TYR A 40 -11.57 -2.24 23.18
CA TYR A 40 -12.13 -0.99 23.71
C TYR A 40 -13.15 -1.23 24.82
N ARG A 41 -14.07 -2.18 24.65
CA ARG A 41 -15.04 -2.56 25.69
C ARG A 41 -14.35 -3.08 26.94
N ASN A 42 -13.30 -3.88 26.79
CA ASN A 42 -12.53 -4.40 27.92
C ASN A 42 -11.76 -3.28 28.64
N ALA A 43 -11.18 -2.33 27.92
CA ALA A 43 -10.51 -1.17 28.50
C ALA A 43 -11.49 -0.26 29.26
N LEU A 44 -12.66 0.02 28.69
CA LEU A 44 -13.71 0.83 29.35
C LEU A 44 -14.26 0.17 30.60
N ARG A 45 -14.35 -1.17 30.64
CA ARG A 45 -14.74 -1.92 31.84
C ARG A 45 -13.75 -1.78 33.00
N ILE A 46 -12.46 -1.59 32.69
CA ILE A 46 -11.42 -1.42 33.72
C ILE A 46 -11.43 0.02 34.23
N HIS A 47 -11.58 1.00 33.32
CA HIS A 47 -11.63 2.40 33.69
C HIS A 47 -12.40 3.25 32.66
N ASP A 48 -13.43 3.95 33.10
CA ASP A 48 -14.38 4.65 32.23
C ASP A 48 -13.73 5.79 31.42
N ASN A 49 -12.71 6.46 31.97
CA ASN A 49 -12.07 7.64 31.36
C ASN A 49 -10.78 7.32 30.58
N VAL A 50 -10.53 6.05 30.21
CA VAL A 50 -9.28 5.62 29.54
C VAL A 50 -9.05 6.33 28.22
N GLU A 51 -10.11 6.58 27.45
CA GLU A 51 -10.02 7.30 26.18
C GLU A 51 -9.45 8.71 26.36
N LYS A 52 -9.92 9.43 27.38
CA LYS A 52 -9.47 10.80 27.66
C LYS A 52 -8.00 10.83 28.08
N ILE A 53 -7.59 9.84 28.89
CA ILE A 53 -6.20 9.68 29.32
C ILE A 53 -5.29 9.34 28.12
N TYR A 54 -5.74 8.42 27.26
CA TYR A 54 -5.02 8.04 26.05
C TYR A 54 -4.84 9.21 25.06
N ARG A 55 -5.91 10.00 24.83
CA ARG A 55 -5.84 11.21 23.99
C ARG A 55 -4.89 12.25 24.56
N LYS A 56 -4.86 12.43 25.89
CA LYS A 56 -3.92 13.33 26.56
C LYS A 56 -2.48 12.87 26.37
N LYS A 57 -2.20 11.57 26.56
CA LYS A 57 -0.87 10.97 26.30
C LYS A 57 -0.41 11.21 24.85
N LEU A 58 -1.28 10.97 23.86
CA LEU A 58 -0.96 11.22 22.46
C LEU A 58 -0.66 12.70 22.18
N HIS A 59 -1.41 13.61 22.81
CA HIS A 59 -1.18 15.05 22.67
C HIS A 59 0.17 15.46 23.29
N GLU A 60 0.51 14.93 24.46
CA GLU A 60 1.80 15.17 25.12
C GLU A 60 2.97 14.62 24.29
N GLU A 61 2.85 13.40 23.76
CA GLU A 61 3.83 12.79 22.85
C GLU A 61 4.00 13.63 21.57
N TRP A 62 2.91 14.13 20.99
CA TRP A 62 2.95 15.00 19.81
C TRP A 62 3.61 16.35 20.10
N GLU A 63 3.28 16.98 21.23
CA GLU A 63 3.94 18.22 21.66
C GLU A 63 5.43 18.02 21.92
N LEU A 64 5.81 16.91 22.55
CA LEU A 64 7.20 16.56 22.79
C LEU A 64 7.94 16.38 21.46
N HIS A 65 7.34 15.67 20.50
CA HIS A 65 7.91 15.48 19.17
C HIS A 65 8.07 16.81 18.44
N LYS A 66 7.09 17.72 18.54
CA LYS A 66 7.17 19.07 17.98
C LYS A 66 8.25 19.92 18.64
N LYS A 67 8.41 19.82 19.97
CA LYS A 67 9.48 20.49 20.72
C LYS A 67 10.86 19.95 20.34
N LEU A 68 11.01 18.62 20.23
CA LEU A 68 12.24 17.97 19.76
C LEU A 68 12.60 18.43 18.33
N GLN A 69 11.63 18.42 17.42
CA GLN A 69 11.83 18.88 16.05
C GLN A 69 12.19 20.38 15.99
N ALA A 70 11.59 21.21 16.85
CA ALA A 70 11.94 22.63 16.96
C ALA A 70 13.31 22.89 17.60
N LEU A 71 13.80 21.97 18.44
CA LEU A 71 15.16 21.99 18.98
C LEU A 71 16.18 21.59 17.91
N GLU A 72 15.87 20.58 17.08
CA GLU A 72 16.71 20.15 15.96
C GLU A 72 16.84 21.23 14.86
N ILE A 73 15.79 22.03 14.62
CA ILE A 73 15.80 23.12 13.61
C ILE A 73 16.61 24.35 14.08
N LYS A 74 16.91 24.49 15.38
CA LYS A 74 17.68 25.63 15.91
C LYS A 74 19.19 25.41 15.94
N THR A 75 19.66 24.21 15.63
CA THR A 75 21.10 23.94 15.47
C THR A 75 21.50 24.00 14.00
N GLY A 76 21.92 25.19 13.57
CA GLY A 76 22.87 25.38 12.48
C GLY A 76 23.11 26.86 12.20
N PRO A 77 24.33 27.30 11.79
CA PRO A 77 25.60 26.59 11.66
C PRO A 77 26.74 27.16 12.56
N HIS A 78 27.74 26.31 12.82
CA HIS A 78 29.08 26.59 13.35
C HIS A 78 29.22 27.17 14.77
N GLU A 79 29.49 26.26 15.73
CA GLU A 79 30.62 26.42 16.64
C GLU A 79 31.20 25.02 16.93
N THR A 80 32.49 24.90 16.65
CA THR A 80 33.34 23.75 16.95
C THR A 80 33.39 23.54 18.46
N ILE A 81 32.79 22.46 18.95
CA ILE A 81 33.01 21.95 20.31
C ILE A 81 33.47 20.50 20.15
N PRO A 82 34.59 20.10 20.79
CA PRO A 82 35.28 18.87 20.49
C PRO A 82 34.36 17.69 20.78
N THR A 83 34.10 16.92 19.74
CA THR A 83 33.71 15.53 19.91
C THR A 83 34.83 14.91 20.73
N SER A 84 34.55 14.52 21.97
CA SER A 84 35.23 13.38 22.58
C SER A 84 34.86 12.15 21.76
N THR A 85 35.43 12.09 20.56
CA THR A 85 35.79 10.84 19.96
C THR A 85 36.70 10.21 21.01
N THR A 86 36.19 9.18 21.67
CA THR A 86 37.04 8.00 21.72
C THR A 86 37.21 7.62 20.26
N ASP A 87 38.21 8.25 19.63
CA ASP A 87 38.87 7.74 18.45
C ASP A 87 39.48 6.43 18.93
N VAL A 88 38.64 5.40 19.00
CA VAL A 88 39.06 4.14 18.44
C VAL A 88 39.25 4.49 16.97
N GLU A 89 40.47 4.93 16.65
CA GLU A 89 41.01 4.92 15.30
C GLU A 89 40.73 3.50 14.82
N ARG A 90 39.59 3.31 14.15
CA ARG A 90 39.46 2.15 13.28
C ARG A 90 40.62 2.33 12.34
N PRO A 91 41.53 1.34 12.23
CA PRO A 91 42.63 1.45 11.29
C PRO A 91 42.01 1.89 9.97
N LYS A 92 42.59 2.92 9.34
CA LYS A 92 42.30 3.22 7.94
C LYS A 92 42.71 1.99 7.17
N GLU A 93 41.81 1.02 7.08
CA GLU A 93 41.94 -0.11 6.20
C GLU A 93 42.16 0.53 4.83
N GLU A 94 43.33 0.29 4.26
CA GLU A 94 43.61 0.62 2.87
C GLU A 94 42.48 -0.03 2.07
N LEU A 95 41.53 0.80 1.61
CA LEU A 95 40.39 0.31 0.87
C LEU A 95 40.95 -0.36 -0.38
N LEU A 96 40.88 -1.69 -0.40
CA LEU A 96 41.31 -2.46 -1.55
C LEU A 96 40.57 -1.94 -2.79
N PRO A 97 41.28 -1.77 -3.91
CA PRO A 97 40.66 -1.30 -5.14
C PRO A 97 39.46 -2.17 -5.50
N CYS A 98 38.34 -1.53 -5.83
CA CYS A 98 37.17 -2.25 -6.29
C CYS A 98 37.42 -2.68 -7.74
N TRP A 99 37.98 -3.88 -7.93
CA TRP A 99 38.44 -4.36 -9.24
C TRP A 99 37.40 -4.26 -10.34
N ILE A 100 36.11 -4.44 -10.01
CA ILE A 100 35.03 -4.32 -11.00
C ILE A 100 34.91 -2.89 -11.55
N LEU A 101 35.17 -1.86 -10.74
CA LEU A 101 35.09 -0.46 -11.15
C LEU A 101 36.34 -0.01 -11.91
N GLU A 102 37.49 -0.63 -11.62
CA GLU A 102 38.75 -0.33 -12.30
C GLU A 102 38.89 -1.09 -13.62
N MET A 103 38.37 -2.31 -13.69
CA MET A 103 38.46 -3.17 -14.87
C MET A 103 37.38 -2.88 -15.91
N LEU A 104 36.18 -2.46 -15.49
CA LEU A 104 35.04 -2.29 -16.39
C LEU A 104 34.72 -0.82 -16.64
N PRO A 105 34.55 -0.40 -17.91
CA PRO A 105 34.07 0.94 -18.22
C PRO A 105 32.59 1.09 -17.84
N ASN A 106 32.16 2.34 -17.68
CA ASN A 106 30.79 2.69 -17.28
C ASN A 106 29.71 2.06 -18.17
N ASP A 107 29.96 1.90 -19.47
CA ASP A 107 28.99 1.29 -20.40
C ASP A 107 28.69 -0.18 -20.06
N ILE A 108 29.72 -0.94 -19.66
CA ILE A 108 29.57 -2.33 -19.24
C ILE A 108 28.89 -2.39 -17.87
N LEU A 109 29.24 -1.49 -16.95
CA LEU A 109 28.57 -1.38 -15.66
C LEU A 109 27.08 -1.03 -15.82
N LEU A 110 26.71 -0.13 -16.73
CA LEU A 110 25.32 0.19 -17.05
C LEU A 110 24.58 -1.01 -17.64
N ARG A 111 25.25 -1.84 -18.45
CA ARG A 111 24.68 -3.10 -18.94
C ARG A 111 24.44 -4.11 -17.82
N ILE A 112 25.34 -4.19 -16.84
CA ILE A 112 25.13 -5.01 -15.63
C ILE A 112 23.94 -4.48 -14.83
N ILE A 113 23.88 -3.16 -14.59
CA ILE A 113 22.77 -2.51 -13.90
C ILE A 113 21.44 -2.80 -14.60
N LYS A 114 21.39 -2.78 -15.94
CA LYS A 114 20.21 -3.17 -16.72
C LYS A 114 19.72 -4.58 -16.37
N TYR A 115 20.61 -5.57 -16.28
CA TYR A 115 20.21 -6.93 -15.87
C TYR A 115 19.76 -6.99 -14.41
N VAL A 116 20.38 -6.21 -13.52
CA VAL A 116 19.97 -6.11 -12.11
C VAL A 116 18.58 -5.51 -11.99
N VAL A 117 18.28 -4.44 -12.73
CA VAL A 117 16.96 -3.81 -12.80
C VAL A 117 15.89 -4.79 -13.25
N LEU A 118 16.15 -5.57 -14.31
CA LEU A 118 15.23 -6.59 -14.82
C LEU A 118 15.03 -7.76 -13.84
N SER A 119 16.00 -8.01 -12.96
CA SER A 119 15.92 -9.07 -11.96
C SER A 119 15.07 -8.64 -10.75
N SER A 120 15.40 -7.51 -10.13
CA SER A 120 14.65 -6.96 -9.00
C SER A 120 15.01 -5.50 -8.73
N GLY A 121 13.99 -4.67 -8.51
CA GLY A 121 14.20 -3.29 -8.05
C GLY A 121 14.87 -3.20 -6.67
N GLU A 122 14.72 -4.21 -5.81
CA GLU A 122 15.41 -4.26 -4.51
C GLU A 122 16.91 -4.47 -4.69
N SER A 123 17.29 -5.38 -5.60
CA SER A 123 18.69 -5.62 -5.95
C SER A 123 19.34 -4.39 -6.57
N TRP A 124 18.60 -3.61 -7.36
CA TRP A 124 19.07 -2.34 -7.90
C TRP A 124 19.35 -1.30 -6.80
N VAL A 125 18.45 -1.14 -5.83
CA VAL A 125 18.70 -0.26 -4.68
C VAL A 125 19.89 -0.77 -3.87
N ASN A 126 19.97 -2.07 -3.58
CA ASN A 126 21.08 -2.63 -2.83
C ASN A 126 22.43 -2.39 -3.53
N LEU A 127 22.49 -2.55 -4.86
CA LEU A 127 23.67 -2.23 -5.67
C LEU A 127 24.05 -0.75 -5.56
N SER A 128 23.06 0.15 -5.58
CA SER A 128 23.31 1.59 -5.46
C SER A 128 23.88 2.02 -4.09
N LEU A 129 23.74 1.17 -3.07
CA LEU A 129 24.22 1.41 -1.71
C LEU A 129 25.64 0.88 -1.47
N THR A 130 26.23 0.11 -2.41
CA THR A 130 27.55 -0.48 -2.20
C THR A 130 28.68 0.52 -2.36
N CYS A 131 28.58 1.46 -3.31
CA CYS A 131 29.59 2.50 -3.52
C CYS A 131 29.02 3.74 -4.23
N SER A 132 29.77 4.84 -4.15
CA SER A 132 29.39 6.13 -4.76
C SER A 132 29.29 6.05 -6.30
N THR A 133 30.12 5.24 -6.96
CA THR A 133 30.09 5.04 -8.41
C THR A 133 28.80 4.34 -8.84
N PHE A 134 28.42 3.23 -8.19
CA PHE A 134 27.14 2.56 -8.48
C PHE A 134 25.96 3.43 -8.11
N ASN A 135 26.03 4.23 -7.05
CA ASN A 135 24.99 5.19 -6.71
C ASN A 135 24.74 6.19 -7.85
N LYS A 136 25.82 6.79 -8.38
CA LYS A 136 25.76 7.70 -9.54
C LYS A 136 25.18 6.99 -10.77
N LEU A 137 25.70 5.82 -11.12
CA LEU A 137 25.23 5.07 -12.29
C LEU A 137 23.77 4.62 -12.15
N CYS A 138 23.29 4.34 -10.94
CA CYS A 138 21.91 3.90 -10.71
C CYS A 138 20.91 5.06 -10.76
N PHE A 139 21.20 6.21 -10.11
CA PHE A 139 20.21 7.29 -9.91
C PHE A 139 20.41 8.52 -10.79
N HIS A 140 21.61 8.70 -11.36
CA HIS A 140 21.94 9.87 -12.19
C HIS A 140 22.08 9.54 -13.68
N SER A 141 22.11 8.25 -14.05
CA SER A 141 21.97 7.83 -15.43
C SER A 141 20.51 7.65 -15.82
N THR A 142 20.17 7.92 -17.07
CA THR A 142 18.82 7.71 -17.63
C THR A 142 18.55 6.22 -17.93
N THR A 143 19.60 5.43 -18.23
CA THR A 143 19.47 4.04 -18.68
C THR A 143 18.71 3.11 -17.72
N PRO A 144 18.93 3.16 -16.38
CA PRO A 144 18.15 2.36 -15.44
C PRO A 144 16.67 2.71 -15.46
N PHE A 145 16.32 4.01 -15.52
CA PHE A 145 14.94 4.47 -15.56
C PHE A 145 14.24 4.09 -16.87
N GLN A 146 14.92 4.20 -18.01
CA GLN A 146 14.46 3.67 -19.30
C GLN A 146 14.17 2.18 -19.23
N THR A 147 15.06 1.42 -18.58
CA THR A 147 14.86 -0.03 -18.41
C THR A 147 13.63 -0.31 -17.54
N PHE A 148 13.43 0.46 -16.47
CA PHE A 148 12.23 0.34 -15.62
C PHE A 148 10.97 0.71 -16.38
N SER A 149 10.95 1.80 -17.14
CA SER A 149 9.78 2.24 -17.88
C SER A 149 9.40 1.21 -18.94
N ASP A 150 10.37 0.79 -19.77
CA ASP A 150 10.16 -0.26 -20.77
C ASP A 150 9.62 -1.55 -20.13
N PHE A 151 10.19 -1.98 -18.99
CA PHE A 151 9.76 -3.20 -18.31
C PHE A 151 8.35 -3.08 -17.69
N ILE A 152 8.03 -1.95 -17.05
CA ILE A 152 6.76 -1.75 -16.35
C ILE A 152 5.62 -1.59 -17.35
N TYR A 153 5.79 -0.70 -18.33
CA TYR A 153 4.73 -0.30 -19.25
C TYR A 153 4.50 -1.30 -20.38
N SER A 154 5.52 -2.08 -20.78
CA SER A 154 5.33 -3.19 -21.74
C SER A 154 4.41 -4.31 -21.24
N LYS A 155 4.23 -4.41 -19.91
CA LYS A 155 3.36 -5.39 -19.25
C LYS A 155 1.95 -4.86 -18.96
N GLN A 156 1.69 -3.60 -19.24
CA GLN A 156 0.37 -3.02 -19.02
C GLN A 156 -0.55 -3.31 -20.22
N VAL A 157 -1.81 -3.61 -19.94
CA VAL A 157 -2.83 -3.82 -20.97
C VAL A 157 -3.66 -2.55 -21.09
N TYR A 158 -3.70 -1.99 -22.29
CA TYR A 158 -4.47 -0.78 -22.60
C TYR A 158 -5.66 -1.10 -23.50
N ASP A 159 -6.72 -0.31 -23.38
CA ASP A 159 -7.89 -0.43 -24.24
C ASP A 159 -7.55 -0.05 -25.69
N LYS A 160 -8.00 -0.88 -26.63
CA LYS A 160 -7.73 -0.70 -28.07
C LYS A 160 -8.60 0.38 -28.70
N GLN A 161 -9.72 0.75 -28.06
CA GLN A 161 -10.68 1.71 -28.62
C GLN A 161 -10.32 3.16 -28.33
N THR A 162 -9.63 3.45 -27.23
CA THR A 162 -9.16 4.81 -26.88
C THR A 162 -7.97 5.25 -27.74
N VAL A 163 -7.40 4.32 -28.49
CA VAL A 163 -6.15 4.46 -29.22
C VAL A 163 -6.47 4.11 -30.67
N GLU A 164 -6.72 5.09 -31.53
CA GLU A 164 -6.78 4.92 -33.00
C GLU A 164 -5.44 4.43 -33.62
N PHE A 165 -4.51 3.99 -32.78
CA PHE A 165 -3.15 3.65 -33.12
C PHE A 165 -2.93 2.14 -33.02
N LYS A 166 -2.63 1.52 -34.17
CA LYS A 166 -2.47 0.07 -34.30
C LYS A 166 -1.11 -0.43 -33.79
N THR A 167 -0.19 0.46 -33.39
CA THR A 167 1.24 0.11 -33.23
C THR A 167 1.85 0.61 -31.92
N LYS A 168 2.83 -0.13 -31.37
CA LYS A 168 3.60 0.25 -30.16
C LYS A 168 4.35 1.58 -30.31
N ASP A 169 4.64 2.01 -31.53
CA ASP A 169 5.41 3.22 -31.82
C ASP A 169 4.62 4.50 -31.52
N ASP A 170 3.31 4.46 -31.68
CA ASP A 170 2.43 5.59 -31.43
C ASP A 170 2.32 5.90 -29.93
N LEU A 171 2.32 4.87 -29.07
CA LEU A 171 2.36 5.04 -27.62
C LEU A 171 3.65 5.72 -27.16
N LYS A 172 4.79 5.32 -27.74
CA LYS A 172 6.09 5.95 -27.43
C LYS A 172 6.14 7.41 -27.86
N LEU A 173 5.46 7.77 -28.94
CA LEU A 173 5.39 9.17 -29.38
C LEU A 173 4.63 10.02 -28.34
N ILE A 174 3.46 9.55 -27.89
CA ILE A 174 2.68 10.24 -26.86
C ILE A 174 3.45 10.33 -25.53
N GLU A 175 4.16 9.27 -25.17
CA GLU A 175 5.02 9.27 -23.99
C GLU A 175 6.11 10.35 -24.08
N ARG A 176 6.72 10.52 -25.27
CA ARG A 176 7.71 11.58 -25.51
C ARG A 176 7.09 12.97 -25.48
N ASP A 177 5.88 13.14 -26.02
CA ASP A 177 5.19 14.43 -26.03
C ASP A 177 4.77 14.87 -24.61
N LEU A 178 4.36 13.93 -23.76
CA LEU A 178 3.91 14.23 -22.40
C LEU A 178 5.04 14.38 -21.38
N TRP A 179 6.09 13.56 -21.48
CA TRP A 179 7.16 13.52 -20.46
C TRP A 179 8.52 13.96 -21.01
N GLY A 180 8.62 14.40 -22.27
CA GLY A 180 9.87 14.93 -22.85
C GLY A 180 11.02 13.93 -22.92
N GLY A 181 10.76 12.63 -22.72
CA GLY A 181 11.79 11.59 -22.58
C GLY A 181 12.40 11.47 -21.17
N ASP A 182 11.82 12.12 -20.14
CA ASP A 182 12.18 11.86 -18.74
C ASP A 182 11.41 10.66 -18.18
N ASP A 183 12.02 9.47 -18.31
CA ASP A 183 11.46 8.22 -17.77
C ASP A 183 11.27 8.26 -16.25
N ARG A 184 12.08 9.02 -15.52
CA ARG A 184 11.98 9.12 -14.06
C ARG A 184 10.70 9.85 -13.67
N GLU A 185 10.41 10.95 -14.36
CA GLU A 185 9.16 11.67 -14.16
C GLU A 185 7.95 10.84 -14.62
N MET A 186 8.07 10.16 -15.77
CA MET A 186 7.04 9.27 -16.27
C MET A 186 6.68 8.18 -15.25
N ILE A 187 7.65 7.42 -14.72
CA ILE A 187 7.40 6.35 -13.73
C ILE A 187 6.69 6.90 -12.48
N LYS A 188 7.06 8.12 -12.06
CA LYS A 188 6.50 8.77 -10.87
C LYS A 188 5.04 9.17 -11.09
N ASN A 189 4.72 9.72 -12.26
CA ASN A 189 3.44 10.38 -12.52
C ASN A 189 2.45 9.50 -13.29
N ARG A 190 2.90 8.69 -14.25
CA ARG A 190 2.07 7.81 -15.08
C ARG A 190 1.64 6.57 -14.30
N PRO A 191 0.35 6.40 -13.98
CA PRO A 191 -0.11 5.28 -13.17
C PRO A 191 -0.01 3.93 -13.88
N PHE A 192 0.25 2.87 -13.12
CA PHE A 192 0.33 1.50 -13.62
C PHE A 192 -0.12 0.48 -12.57
N VAL A 193 -0.54 -0.70 -13.04
CA VAL A 193 -0.93 -1.84 -12.20
C VAL A 193 0.30 -2.62 -11.76
N LYS A 194 0.33 -3.02 -10.48
CA LYS A 194 1.41 -3.81 -9.90
C LYS A 194 1.04 -5.30 -9.87
N PHE A 195 1.96 -6.16 -10.31
CA PHE A 195 1.74 -7.61 -10.42
C PHE A 195 2.37 -8.43 -9.29
N GLN A 196 3.38 -7.91 -8.59
CA GLN A 196 4.12 -8.62 -7.54
C GLN A 196 3.40 -8.61 -6.18
N GLY A 197 2.08 -8.71 -6.18
CA GLY A 197 1.28 -8.62 -4.96
C GLY A 197 -0.21 -8.64 -5.22
N ILE A 198 -0.94 -8.16 -4.23
CA ILE A 198 -2.40 -8.22 -4.19
C ILE A 198 -2.94 -6.88 -3.69
N TYR A 199 -4.05 -6.46 -4.26
CA TYR A 199 -4.80 -5.28 -3.85
C TYR A 199 -5.92 -5.71 -2.90
N ILE A 200 -5.97 -5.12 -1.71
CA ILE A 200 -6.89 -5.51 -0.64
C ILE A 200 -7.75 -4.29 -0.27
N SER A 201 -9.06 -4.46 -0.27
CA SER A 201 -10.01 -3.52 0.33
C SER A 201 -10.63 -4.16 1.57
N VAL A 202 -10.54 -3.46 2.70
CA VAL A 202 -11.12 -3.89 3.97
C VAL A 202 -12.35 -3.04 4.23
N VAL A 203 -13.51 -3.67 4.31
CA VAL A 203 -14.78 -2.99 4.55
C VAL A 203 -15.41 -3.49 5.83
N ASN A 204 -15.80 -2.54 6.67
CA ASN A 204 -16.47 -2.79 7.93
C ASN A 204 -17.88 -2.18 7.84
N TYR A 205 -18.94 -2.97 8.08
CA TYR A 205 -20.29 -2.44 8.25
C TYR A 205 -20.96 -2.98 9.53
N MET A 206 -21.86 -2.16 10.08
CA MET A 206 -22.66 -2.52 11.25
C MET A 206 -23.94 -3.23 10.78
N ARG A 207 -24.21 -4.40 11.35
CA ARG A 207 -25.48 -5.11 11.20
C ARG A 207 -26.24 -5.05 12.52
N TYR A 208 -27.45 -4.53 12.46
CA TYR A 208 -28.38 -4.55 13.59
C TYR A 208 -29.06 -5.91 13.64
N GLY A 209 -29.06 -6.56 14.81
CA GLY A 209 -29.79 -7.81 15.03
C GLY A 209 -31.31 -7.62 14.95
N ALA A 210 -32.05 -8.72 14.75
CA ALA A 210 -33.50 -8.69 14.86
C ALA A 210 -33.90 -8.52 16.33
N ASN A 211 -34.77 -7.55 16.61
CA ASN A 211 -35.34 -7.36 17.94
C ASN A 211 -36.33 -8.51 18.22
N ALA A 212 -36.29 -9.07 19.43
CA ALA A 212 -37.44 -9.83 19.91
C ALA A 212 -38.64 -8.89 20.04
N GLU A 213 -39.84 -9.37 19.67
CA GLU A 213 -41.09 -8.60 19.80
C GLU A 213 -41.22 -8.07 21.23
N GLY A 214 -41.31 -6.74 21.37
CA GLY A 214 -41.42 -6.05 22.68
C GLY A 214 -40.12 -5.44 23.24
N SER A 215 -38.97 -5.59 22.57
CA SER A 215 -37.72 -4.96 23.02
C SER A 215 -37.51 -3.56 22.43
N SER A 216 -37.07 -2.61 23.26
CA SER A 216 -36.73 -1.24 22.85
C SER A 216 -35.56 -1.23 21.87
N SER A 217 -35.66 -0.48 20.78
CA SER A 217 -34.62 -0.31 19.75
C SER A 217 -33.25 0.16 20.29
N LEU A 218 -33.22 0.74 21.49
CA LEU A 218 -32.04 1.20 22.23
C LEU A 218 -31.11 0.07 22.71
N LEU A 219 -31.59 -1.17 22.80
CA LEU A 219 -30.82 -2.35 23.26
C LEU A 219 -30.48 -3.32 22.13
N SER A 220 -30.70 -2.92 20.88
CA SER A 220 -30.43 -3.80 19.73
C SER A 220 -28.95 -4.18 19.67
N PRO A 221 -28.61 -5.49 19.68
CA PRO A 221 -27.23 -5.92 19.57
C PRO A 221 -26.69 -5.54 18.18
N VAL A 222 -25.65 -4.70 18.16
CA VAL A 222 -24.94 -4.31 16.94
C VAL A 222 -23.76 -5.24 16.74
N GLN A 223 -23.74 -5.94 15.60
CA GLN A 223 -22.62 -6.77 15.18
C GLN A 223 -21.83 -6.05 14.09
N MET A 224 -20.52 -5.88 14.32
CA MET A 224 -19.61 -5.39 13.29
C MET A 224 -19.20 -6.55 12.38
N ILE A 225 -19.41 -6.40 11.08
CA ILE A 225 -19.00 -7.38 10.08
C ILE A 225 -17.89 -6.78 9.23
N THR A 226 -16.75 -7.44 9.22
CA THR A 226 -15.63 -7.15 8.35
C THR A 226 -15.64 -8.11 7.17
N TYR A 227 -15.51 -7.58 5.97
CA TYR A 227 -15.27 -8.38 4.79
C TYR A 227 -14.20 -7.75 3.92
N TYR A 228 -13.54 -8.59 3.14
CA TYR A 228 -12.37 -8.27 2.35
C TYR A 228 -12.69 -8.47 0.88
N ARG A 229 -12.17 -7.56 0.05
CA ARG A 229 -12.12 -7.73 -1.39
C ARG A 229 -10.67 -7.79 -1.84
N TYR A 230 -10.39 -8.77 -2.68
CA TYR A 230 -9.05 -9.03 -3.20
C TYR A 230 -9.03 -8.91 -4.71
N PHE A 231 -8.02 -8.21 -5.22
CA PHE A 231 -7.64 -8.24 -6.63
C PHE A 231 -6.18 -8.64 -6.79
N ARG A 232 -5.91 -9.64 -7.63
CA ARG A 232 -4.56 -9.94 -8.14
C ARG A 232 -4.56 -9.84 -9.65
N PHE A 233 -3.73 -8.95 -10.17
CA PHE A 233 -3.62 -8.69 -11.61
C PHE A 233 -2.47 -9.50 -12.22
N TYR A 234 -2.62 -9.86 -13.49
CA TYR A 234 -1.64 -10.59 -14.27
C TYR A 234 -1.33 -9.84 -15.57
N GLU A 235 -0.12 -10.07 -16.09
CA GLU A 235 0.46 -9.36 -17.26
C GLU A 235 -0.31 -9.64 -18.56
N ASP A 236 -1.11 -10.70 -18.61
CA ASP A 236 -1.92 -11.12 -19.76
C ASP A 236 -3.30 -10.45 -19.82
N GLY A 237 -3.59 -9.51 -18.91
CA GLY A 237 -4.88 -8.84 -18.84
C GLY A 237 -5.95 -9.61 -18.03
N ARG A 238 -5.62 -10.75 -17.43
CA ARG A 238 -6.51 -11.41 -16.46
C ARG A 238 -6.29 -10.87 -15.06
N CYS A 239 -7.31 -10.93 -14.22
CA CYS A 239 -7.19 -10.71 -12.78
C CYS A 239 -8.10 -11.65 -11.99
N LEU A 240 -7.64 -12.05 -10.79
CA LEU A 240 -8.47 -12.78 -9.84
C LEU A 240 -9.16 -11.80 -8.91
N ARG A 241 -10.46 -11.99 -8.72
CA ARG A 241 -11.31 -11.24 -7.80
C ARG A 241 -11.90 -12.17 -6.76
N LEU A 242 -11.87 -11.78 -5.49
CA LEU A 242 -12.54 -12.51 -4.41
C LEU A 242 -13.18 -11.54 -3.42
N LEU A 243 -14.39 -11.88 -2.97
CA LEU A 243 -15.06 -11.24 -1.85
C LEU A 243 -15.27 -12.33 -0.79
N THR A 244 -14.72 -12.12 0.41
CA THR A 244 -14.80 -13.08 1.52
C THR A 244 -14.72 -12.38 2.88
N THR A 245 -15.13 -13.05 3.94
CA THR A 245 -14.88 -12.62 5.34
C THR A 245 -13.54 -13.13 5.88
N ASP A 246 -12.82 -13.95 5.12
CA ASP A 246 -11.51 -14.47 5.52
C ASP A 246 -10.42 -13.39 5.46
N GLU A 247 -9.63 -13.29 6.52
CA GLU A 247 -8.55 -12.32 6.64
C GLU A 247 -7.38 -12.60 5.67
N PRO A 248 -6.58 -11.57 5.31
CA PRO A 248 -5.47 -11.71 4.37
C PRO A 248 -4.49 -12.84 4.70
N SER A 249 -4.22 -13.09 5.99
CA SER A 249 -3.29 -14.12 6.45
C SER A 249 -3.67 -15.54 5.99
N LYS A 250 -4.97 -15.81 5.75
CA LYS A 250 -5.46 -17.12 5.31
C LYS A 250 -5.53 -17.24 3.78
N VAL A 251 -5.81 -16.12 3.12
CA VAL A 251 -6.17 -16.07 1.69
C VAL A 251 -4.95 -15.82 0.81
N VAL A 252 -4.08 -14.88 1.20
CA VAL A 252 -3.09 -14.27 0.30
C VAL A 252 -2.08 -15.28 -0.24
N SER A 253 -1.61 -16.22 0.58
CA SER A 253 -0.59 -17.20 0.17
C SER A 253 -1.11 -18.13 -0.93
N HIS A 254 -2.40 -18.46 -0.93
CA HIS A 254 -3.03 -19.36 -1.89
C HIS A 254 -3.72 -18.63 -3.04
N PHE A 255 -3.57 -17.30 -3.14
CA PHE A 255 -4.33 -16.48 -4.09
C PHE A 255 -3.71 -16.51 -5.50
N SER A 256 -3.72 -17.67 -6.17
CA SER A 256 -3.12 -17.89 -7.49
C SER A 256 -4.12 -18.37 -8.53
N ILE A 257 -3.84 -18.13 -9.83
CA ILE A 257 -4.65 -18.68 -10.94
C ILE A 257 -4.57 -20.20 -10.95
N GLU A 258 -3.40 -20.76 -10.64
CA GLU A 258 -3.16 -22.21 -10.59
C GLU A 258 -3.94 -22.84 -9.42
N THR A 259 -3.81 -22.24 -8.23
CA THR A 259 -4.50 -22.68 -7.01
C THR A 259 -5.66 -21.74 -6.69
N LYS A 260 -6.71 -21.78 -7.51
CA LYS A 260 -7.82 -20.82 -7.41
C LYS A 260 -8.58 -20.92 -6.07
N PRO A 261 -8.67 -19.84 -5.26
CA PRO A 261 -9.45 -19.85 -4.02
C PRO A 261 -10.94 -20.05 -4.27
N ARG A 262 -11.62 -20.74 -3.36
CA ARG A 262 -13.08 -20.97 -3.44
C ARG A 262 -13.84 -19.64 -3.50
N GLY A 263 -14.81 -19.54 -4.40
CA GLY A 263 -15.62 -18.33 -4.58
C GLY A 263 -14.92 -17.18 -5.33
N SER A 264 -13.69 -17.37 -5.80
CA SER A 264 -13.03 -16.36 -6.63
C SER A 264 -13.54 -16.40 -8.08
N ALA A 265 -13.48 -15.25 -8.75
CA ALA A 265 -13.81 -15.10 -10.16
C ALA A 265 -12.54 -14.70 -10.94
N ILE A 266 -12.44 -15.20 -12.18
CA ILE A 266 -11.47 -14.67 -13.15
C ILE A 266 -12.19 -13.53 -13.86
N CYS A 267 -11.56 -12.37 -13.88
CA CYS A 267 -12.01 -11.17 -14.56
C CYS A 267 -10.92 -10.73 -15.54
N PHE A 268 -11.24 -9.77 -16.40
CA PHE A 268 -10.29 -9.13 -17.30
C PHE A 268 -10.10 -7.69 -16.89
N TRP A 269 -8.91 -7.15 -17.10
CA TRP A 269 -8.59 -5.77 -16.80
C TRP A 269 -7.92 -5.08 -17.97
N LYS A 270 -8.15 -3.78 -18.07
CA LYS A 270 -7.48 -2.89 -19.02
C LYS A 270 -7.37 -1.49 -18.42
N LEU A 271 -6.35 -0.75 -18.85
CA LEU A 271 -6.19 0.67 -18.57
C LEU A 271 -6.76 1.49 -19.72
N GLU A 272 -7.47 2.54 -19.37
CA GLU A 272 -7.89 3.55 -20.33
C GLU A 272 -6.79 4.59 -20.53
N PHE A 273 -6.71 5.11 -21.76
CA PHE A 273 -5.72 6.09 -22.20
C PHE A 273 -6.36 7.49 -22.24
N ASP A 274 -7.05 7.86 -21.17
CA ASP A 274 -7.68 9.17 -20.98
C ASP A 274 -6.65 10.24 -20.59
N TYR A 275 -7.09 11.51 -20.52
CA TYR A 275 -6.22 12.66 -20.21
C TYR A 275 -5.48 12.56 -18.86
N ASN A 276 -5.92 11.70 -17.93
CA ASN A 276 -5.29 11.57 -16.61
C ASN A 276 -4.42 10.33 -16.46
N PHE A 277 -4.51 9.36 -17.37
CA PHE A 277 -3.97 8.01 -17.22
C PHE A 277 -4.46 7.30 -15.94
N GLY A 278 -4.60 5.98 -16.02
CA GLY A 278 -4.78 5.17 -14.80
C GLY A 278 -6.22 5.00 -14.34
N GLN A 279 -7.20 5.24 -15.21
CA GLN A 279 -8.50 4.60 -15.08
C GLN A 279 -8.34 3.12 -15.44
N LEU A 280 -8.61 2.27 -14.46
CA LEU A 280 -8.53 0.82 -14.52
C LEU A 280 -9.95 0.28 -14.61
N ILE A 281 -10.22 -0.44 -15.68
CA ILE A 281 -11.50 -1.09 -15.94
C ILE A 281 -11.32 -2.57 -15.67
N VAL A 282 -12.16 -3.14 -14.81
CA VAL A 282 -12.23 -4.57 -14.55
C VAL A 282 -13.60 -5.09 -15.01
N THR A 283 -13.59 -6.06 -15.91
CA THR A 283 -14.79 -6.67 -16.48
C THR A 283 -14.93 -8.11 -16.02
N ARG A 284 -16.11 -8.45 -15.53
CA ARG A 284 -16.47 -9.82 -15.13
C ARG A 284 -17.77 -10.22 -15.81
N ASN A 285 -17.67 -11.20 -16.70
CA ASN A 285 -18.83 -11.79 -17.35
C ASN A 285 -19.41 -12.91 -16.47
N THR A 286 -20.73 -12.99 -16.44
CA THR A 286 -21.52 -14.11 -15.91
C THR A 286 -22.65 -14.40 -16.85
N ASP A 287 -23.27 -15.57 -16.75
CA ASP A 287 -24.37 -15.99 -17.62
C ASP A 287 -25.57 -15.02 -17.69
N LYS A 288 -25.71 -14.08 -16.75
CA LYS A 288 -26.83 -13.13 -16.70
C LYS A 288 -26.42 -11.66 -16.81
N TYR A 289 -25.18 -11.35 -16.44
CA TYR A 289 -24.74 -9.97 -16.27
C TYR A 289 -23.26 -9.82 -16.61
N ASP A 290 -22.94 -8.73 -17.29
CA ASP A 290 -21.60 -8.19 -17.42
C ASP A 290 -21.38 -7.12 -16.37
N PHE A 291 -20.46 -7.39 -15.45
CA PHE A 291 -20.09 -6.43 -14.41
C PHE A 291 -18.87 -5.64 -14.87
N ILE A 292 -18.96 -4.31 -14.76
CA ILE A 292 -17.88 -3.37 -15.06
C ILE A 292 -17.58 -2.57 -13.80
N GLU A 293 -16.36 -2.73 -13.30
CA GLU A 293 -15.81 -2.05 -12.13
C GLU A 293 -14.74 -1.07 -12.59
N GLU A 294 -14.94 0.23 -12.35
CA GLU A 294 -14.03 1.29 -12.74
C GLU A 294 -13.31 1.85 -11.50
N LEU A 295 -11.99 1.85 -11.56
CA LEU A 295 -11.10 2.20 -10.47
C LEU A 295 -10.07 3.23 -10.95
N GLN A 296 -9.75 4.22 -10.13
CA GLN A 296 -8.65 5.14 -10.38
C GLN A 296 -7.41 4.73 -9.61
N ILE A 297 -6.29 4.56 -10.31
CA ILE A 297 -4.98 4.36 -9.68
C ILE A 297 -4.50 5.70 -9.09
N ARG A 298 -4.12 5.67 -7.81
CA ARG A 298 -3.61 6.82 -7.04
C ARG A 298 -2.46 6.40 -6.12
N ASN A 299 -1.75 7.41 -5.63
CA ASN A 299 -0.74 7.23 -4.59
C ASN A 299 -1.38 6.97 -3.22
N GLN A 300 -0.67 6.21 -2.37
CA GLN A 300 -0.97 6.03 -0.95
C GLN A 300 0.10 6.74 -0.13
N GLY A 301 -0.09 8.04 0.14
CA GLY A 301 0.94 8.87 0.77
C GLY A 301 2.20 8.91 -0.08
N ARG A 302 3.33 8.45 0.46
CA ARG A 302 4.60 8.33 -0.27
C ARG A 302 4.69 7.11 -1.19
N LYS A 303 3.77 6.14 -1.08
CA LYS A 303 3.78 4.93 -1.89
C LYS A 303 3.10 5.16 -3.24
N VAL A 304 3.87 5.09 -4.31
CA VAL A 304 3.47 5.49 -5.67
C VAL A 304 2.63 4.41 -6.35
N HIS A 305 1.41 4.76 -6.77
CA HIS A 305 0.44 3.86 -7.43
C HIS A 305 -0.02 2.66 -6.59
N HIS A 306 -0.10 2.83 -5.26
CA HIS A 306 -0.51 1.76 -4.32
C HIS A 306 -2.01 1.71 -4.04
N ARG A 307 -2.82 2.66 -4.52
CA ARG A 307 -4.23 2.76 -4.17
C ARG A 307 -5.12 2.66 -5.40
N LEU A 308 -6.16 1.84 -5.34
CA LEU A 308 -7.24 1.82 -6.33
C LEU A 308 -8.49 2.44 -5.68
N LYS A 309 -8.94 3.59 -6.19
CA LYS A 309 -10.12 4.29 -5.69
C LYS A 309 -11.31 3.98 -6.60
N TRP A 310 -12.44 3.57 -6.04
CA TRP A 310 -13.68 3.40 -6.80
C TRP A 310 -14.09 4.68 -7.53
N LEU A 311 -14.42 4.52 -8.82
CA LEU A 311 -15.08 5.51 -9.65
C LEU A 311 -16.54 5.10 -9.86
N ARG A 312 -16.76 3.91 -10.43
CA ARG A 312 -18.07 3.38 -10.77
C ARG A 312 -18.11 1.85 -10.63
N SER A 313 -19.28 1.29 -10.39
CA SER A 313 -19.54 -0.14 -10.56
C SER A 313 -20.90 -0.30 -11.21
N SER A 314 -20.98 -1.04 -12.30
CA SER A 314 -22.20 -1.25 -13.07
C SER A 314 -22.37 -2.72 -13.43
N ALA A 315 -23.62 -3.14 -13.57
CA ALA A 315 -24.01 -4.45 -14.07
C ALA A 315 -24.89 -4.24 -15.30
N ILE A 316 -24.52 -4.86 -16.41
CA ILE A 316 -25.23 -4.81 -17.68
C ILE A 316 -25.93 -6.16 -17.84
N ALA A 317 -27.26 -6.17 -17.93
CA ALA A 317 -28.02 -7.39 -18.18
C ALA A 317 -28.02 -7.76 -19.68
N GLU A 318 -28.48 -8.96 -20.01
CA GLU A 318 -28.56 -9.45 -21.39
C GLU A 318 -29.42 -8.56 -22.31
N ASP A 319 -30.42 -7.88 -21.75
CA ASP A 319 -31.29 -6.93 -22.49
C ASP A 319 -30.62 -5.56 -22.73
N GLY A 320 -29.39 -5.38 -22.27
CA GLY A 320 -28.64 -4.12 -22.34
C GLY A 320 -29.00 -3.11 -21.25
N SER A 321 -29.87 -3.46 -20.30
CA SER A 321 -30.17 -2.59 -19.17
C SER A 321 -28.96 -2.44 -18.25
N VAL A 322 -28.59 -1.19 -17.97
CA VAL A 322 -27.45 -0.86 -17.12
C VAL A 322 -27.95 -0.50 -15.72
N SER A 323 -27.53 -1.27 -14.73
CA SER A 323 -27.80 -1.02 -13.31
C SER A 323 -26.52 -0.58 -12.59
N GLU A 324 -26.55 0.60 -11.98
CA GLU A 324 -25.40 1.09 -11.20
C GLU A 324 -25.42 0.50 -9.77
N CYS A 325 -24.28 -0.06 -9.36
CA CYS A 325 -24.10 -0.63 -8.04
C CYS A 325 -23.71 0.46 -7.04
N SER A 326 -24.38 0.51 -5.88
CA SER A 326 -24.09 1.53 -4.87
C SER A 326 -22.67 1.38 -4.31
N LEU A 327 -21.91 2.49 -4.34
CA LEU A 327 -20.55 2.56 -3.80
C LEU A 327 -20.49 3.10 -2.36
N ARG A 328 -21.63 3.34 -1.69
CA ARG A 328 -21.70 4.06 -0.41
C ARG A 328 -20.81 3.45 0.68
N ASN A 329 -20.77 2.12 0.73
CA ASN A 329 -20.01 1.38 1.73
C ASN A 329 -18.66 0.89 1.21
N GLU A 330 -18.32 1.23 -0.02
CA GLU A 330 -17.11 0.74 -0.68
C GLU A 330 -15.87 1.47 -0.20
N LYS A 331 -14.80 0.71 0.05
CA LYS A 331 -13.49 1.25 0.41
C LYS A 331 -12.49 1.03 -0.72
N PRO A 332 -11.50 1.92 -0.87
CA PRO A 332 -10.44 1.76 -1.86
C PRO A 332 -9.60 0.51 -1.57
N PHE A 333 -8.95 -0.02 -2.60
CA PHE A 333 -7.97 -1.08 -2.44
C PHE A 333 -6.57 -0.50 -2.21
N PHE A 334 -5.78 -1.21 -1.41
CA PHE A 334 -4.38 -0.91 -1.16
C PHE A 334 -3.50 -2.08 -1.56
N PHE A 335 -2.40 -1.79 -2.26
CA PHE A 335 -1.44 -2.78 -2.72
C PHE A 335 -0.58 -3.30 -1.56
N SER A 336 -0.56 -4.62 -1.42
CA SER A 336 0.31 -5.37 -0.52
C SER A 336 1.23 -6.28 -1.34
N ARG A 337 2.55 -6.14 -1.15
CA ARG A 337 3.56 -6.98 -1.83
C ARG A 337 3.53 -8.39 -1.23
N VAL A 338 3.61 -9.40 -2.09
CA VAL A 338 3.62 -10.81 -1.68
C VAL A 338 4.92 -11.45 -2.18
N LYS A 339 5.70 -12.07 -1.29
CA LYS A 339 7.01 -12.65 -1.63
C LYS A 339 6.89 -13.90 -2.48
N SER A 340 5.96 -14.78 -2.12
CA SER A 340 5.68 -16.03 -2.83
C SER A 340 4.22 -16.43 -2.64
N TYR A 341 3.71 -17.15 -3.62
CA TYR A 341 2.43 -17.86 -3.54
C TYR A 341 2.74 -19.34 -3.40
N ILE A 342 1.88 -20.08 -2.69
CA ILE A 342 1.99 -21.51 -2.43
C ILE A 342 1.32 -22.29 -3.56
#